data_AF-A0A7C8EL92-F1
#
_entry.id   AF-A0A7C8EL92-F1
#
_cell.length_a   1.000
_cell.length_b   1.000
_cell.length_c   1.000
_cell.angle_alpha   90.00
_cell.angle_beta   90.00
_cell.angle_gamma   90.00
#
_symmetry.space_group_name_H-M   'P 1'
#
loop_
_entity.id
_entity.type
_entity.pdbx_description
1 polymer ?
#
loop_
_entity_poly.entity_id
_entity_poly.type
_entity_poly.pdbx_seq_one_letter_code
_entity_poly.pdbx_strand_id
1 'polypeptide(L)'
;MLYYLALALRPKFGALNVFTYHTVRAGCAAVTAFLLCLLFGPALIRRLRGLDLGQHIRKDHVENLHALHNHKAGTPTMGGALIIVAAVCSLFLWSDPFNRLLAVATAVLCALALVGFIDDYIGLRRKRNRGLSAKAKFTGQILVGSVLGAYLYFTPVTADRPLLALGDVRDWAALAAVMRDGALAARCPKAQHLLDEAAFPPTPDSTQRTQILAALNAFISRLNLYDEGNWGDVTLSPFLKKLIETGQYATDKEAMVTANRQLLADAYPAVFTSVTPDLHTKVEIPGLKKVFIPLGILYVVFVVLVIVGSSNAVNLTDGLDGLAAGASIISLLAYTGIAYIVSRADWSEYLYLIYVPEASELAVFGAAMLGAGMGFLWFNSHPAEVFMGDTGSLALGGAIGTLAILTKQELLLICVGGLFVIEAASVIIQVTSYKMRGKRVFKMAPLHHHFELSGWSESKVVIRFWIIALLFALLSLGTLKLR
;
A
#
# COMPACT_ATOMS: atom_id res chain seq x y z
N MET A 1 -0.88 5.63 -20.61
CA MET A 1 -0.80 5.96 -22.07
C MET A 1 0.40 6.84 -22.41
N LEU A 2 0.67 7.92 -21.66
CA LEU A 2 1.86 8.77 -21.86
C LEU A 2 3.17 8.01 -21.55
N TYR A 3 3.13 7.04 -20.64
CA TYR A 3 4.23 6.10 -20.40
C TYR A 3 4.66 5.35 -21.67
N TYR A 4 3.72 4.72 -22.39
CA TYR A 4 4.02 4.01 -23.64
C TYR A 4 4.40 4.96 -24.77
N LEU A 5 3.82 6.15 -24.81
CA LEU A 5 4.22 7.18 -25.77
C LEU A 5 5.67 7.61 -25.56
N ALA A 6 6.09 7.82 -24.30
CA ALA A 6 7.47 8.11 -23.96
C ALA A 6 8.42 6.95 -24.31
N LEU A 7 8.02 5.70 -24.05
CA LEU A 7 8.78 4.51 -24.45
C LEU A 7 8.95 4.41 -25.97
N ALA A 8 7.89 4.68 -26.74
CA ALA A 8 7.91 4.61 -28.20
C ALA A 8 8.73 5.73 -28.84
N LEU A 9 8.76 6.92 -28.23
CA LEU A 9 9.46 8.10 -28.76
C LEU A 9 10.87 8.30 -28.20
N ARG A 10 11.25 7.56 -27.15
CA ARG A 10 12.61 7.53 -26.56
C ARG A 10 13.74 7.45 -27.59
N PRO A 11 13.66 6.61 -28.66
CA PRO A 11 14.77 6.48 -29.61
C PRO A 11 15.00 7.75 -30.43
N LYS A 12 14.00 8.63 -30.52
CA LYS A 12 14.02 9.87 -31.31
C LYS A 12 14.27 11.11 -30.45
N PHE A 13 13.87 11.09 -29.17
CA PHE A 13 14.01 12.21 -28.25
C PHE A 13 14.48 11.75 -26.87
N GLY A 14 15.78 11.90 -26.58
CA GLY A 14 16.38 11.49 -25.31
C GLY A 14 15.76 12.16 -24.07
N ALA A 15 15.22 13.38 -24.21
CA ALA A 15 14.52 14.09 -23.13
C ALA A 15 13.30 13.32 -22.58
N LEU A 16 12.66 12.47 -23.40
CA LEU A 16 11.50 11.67 -22.98
C LEU A 16 11.86 10.50 -22.05
N ASN A 17 13.16 10.19 -21.90
CA ASN A 17 13.64 9.21 -20.93
C ASN A 17 13.31 9.62 -19.48
N VAL A 18 13.09 10.91 -19.22
CA VAL A 18 12.67 11.39 -17.89
C VAL A 18 11.36 10.74 -17.44
N PHE A 19 10.48 10.37 -18.37
CA PHE A 19 9.19 9.74 -18.09
C PHE A 19 9.27 8.24 -17.84
N THR A 20 10.44 7.62 -17.90
CA THR A 20 10.61 6.22 -17.51
C THR A 20 10.93 6.06 -16.02
N TYR A 21 11.36 7.14 -15.34
CA TYR A 21 11.65 7.12 -13.91
C TYR A 21 10.35 7.11 -13.08
N HIS A 22 10.20 6.13 -12.19
CA HIS A 22 9.01 6.02 -11.33
C HIS A 22 8.76 7.27 -10.48
N THR A 23 9.83 7.92 -9.99
CA THR A 23 9.73 9.15 -9.18
C THR A 23 9.17 10.33 -9.98
N VAL A 24 9.60 10.48 -11.24
CA VAL A 24 9.09 11.51 -12.15
C VAL A 24 7.63 11.22 -12.47
N ARG A 25 7.30 9.97 -12.83
CA ARG A 25 5.92 9.56 -13.12
C ARG A 25 5.00 9.78 -11.92
N ALA A 26 5.46 9.46 -10.71
CA ALA A 26 4.72 9.72 -9.48
C ALA A 26 4.48 11.23 -9.28
N GLY A 27 5.50 12.07 -9.45
CA GLY A 27 5.36 13.53 -9.39
C GLY A 27 4.37 14.08 -10.43
N CYS A 28 4.48 13.63 -11.69
CA CYS A 28 3.55 13.99 -12.74
C CYS A 28 2.12 13.52 -12.46
N ALA A 29 1.95 12.32 -11.88
CA ALA A 29 0.65 11.79 -11.48
C ALA A 29 0.00 12.64 -10.37
N ALA A 30 0.80 13.06 -9.38
CA ALA A 30 0.33 13.97 -8.33
C ALA A 30 -0.11 15.33 -8.91
N VAL A 31 0.74 15.97 -9.71
CA VAL A 31 0.44 17.27 -10.33
C VAL A 31 -0.79 17.17 -11.24
N THR A 32 -0.87 16.12 -12.05
CA THR A 32 -2.01 15.92 -12.96
C THR A 32 -3.31 15.74 -12.19
N ALA A 33 -3.33 14.87 -11.16
CA ALA A 33 -4.50 14.67 -10.33
C ALA A 33 -4.94 15.95 -9.60
N PHE A 34 -3.98 16.72 -9.07
CA PHE A 34 -4.22 18.02 -8.46
C PHE A 34 -4.87 19.01 -9.43
N LEU A 35 -4.30 19.15 -10.64
CA LEU A 35 -4.81 20.06 -11.66
C LEU A 35 -6.20 19.64 -12.17
N LEU A 36 -6.45 18.34 -12.33
CA LEU A 36 -7.77 17.82 -12.67
C LEU A 36 -8.82 18.19 -11.61
N CYS A 37 -8.47 18.07 -10.32
CA CYS A 37 -9.34 18.53 -9.24
C CYS A 37 -9.64 20.02 -9.34
N LEU A 38 -8.63 20.88 -9.56
CA LEU A 38 -8.85 22.33 -9.67
C LEU A 38 -9.68 22.71 -10.90
N LEU A 39 -9.44 22.07 -12.04
CA LEU A 39 -10.14 22.37 -13.29
C LEU A 39 -11.61 21.93 -13.25
N PHE A 40 -11.88 20.71 -12.77
CA PHE A 40 -13.22 20.12 -12.79
C PHE A 40 -14.00 20.33 -11.50
N GLY A 41 -13.34 20.69 -10.39
CA GLY A 41 -13.94 20.95 -9.08
C GLY A 41 -15.10 21.95 -9.13
N PRO A 42 -14.94 23.16 -9.68
CA PRO A 42 -16.02 24.14 -9.73
C PRO A 42 -17.25 23.63 -10.52
N ALA A 43 -17.04 22.89 -11.60
CA ALA A 43 -18.12 22.32 -12.39
C ALA A 43 -18.86 21.21 -11.62
N LEU A 44 -18.13 20.34 -10.93
CA LEU A 44 -18.71 19.30 -10.09
C LEU A 44 -19.50 19.91 -8.93
N ILE A 45 -18.93 20.88 -8.22
CA ILE A 45 -19.57 21.55 -7.08
C ILE A 45 -20.88 22.21 -7.52
N ARG A 46 -20.90 22.91 -8.66
CA ARG A 46 -22.14 23.48 -9.22
C ARG A 46 -23.19 22.41 -9.52
N ARG A 47 -22.79 21.27 -10.09
CA ARG A 47 -23.70 20.15 -10.36
C ARG A 47 -24.25 19.55 -9.06
N LEU A 48 -23.41 19.33 -8.06
CA LEU A 48 -23.82 18.79 -6.77
C LEU A 48 -24.75 19.75 -6.02
N ARG A 49 -24.51 21.07 -6.08
CA ARG A 49 -25.45 22.09 -5.56
C ARG A 49 -26.80 22.05 -6.29
N GLY A 50 -26.78 21.93 -7.61
CA GLY A 50 -27.99 21.89 -8.46
C GLY A 50 -28.85 20.63 -8.28
N LEU A 51 -28.32 19.57 -7.68
CA LEU A 51 -29.10 18.40 -7.26
C LEU A 51 -29.94 18.66 -5.99
N ASP A 52 -29.92 19.90 -5.48
CA ASP A 52 -30.73 20.42 -4.36
C ASP A 52 -30.46 19.67 -3.03
N LEU A 53 -29.17 19.63 -2.66
CA LEU A 53 -28.59 18.75 -1.64
C LEU A 53 -27.92 19.49 -0.46
N GLY A 54 -28.56 20.53 0.07
CA GLY A 54 -28.19 21.02 1.40
C GLY A 54 -28.56 19.95 2.45
N GLN A 55 -27.58 19.31 3.10
CA GLN A 55 -27.87 18.41 4.22
C GLN A 55 -28.73 19.16 5.25
N HIS A 56 -29.99 18.76 5.41
CA HIS A 56 -30.81 19.20 6.54
C HIS A 56 -30.24 18.51 7.79
N ILE A 57 -29.32 19.17 8.48
CA ILE A 57 -28.76 18.66 9.74
C ILE A 57 -29.94 18.46 10.72
N ARG A 58 -30.18 17.21 11.14
CA ARG A 58 -31.25 16.89 12.12
C ARG A 58 -31.00 17.65 13.42
N LYS A 59 -32.05 18.14 14.08
CA LYS A 59 -31.99 18.84 15.39
C LYS A 59 -31.71 17.92 16.58
N ASP A 60 -31.69 16.61 16.37
CA ASP A 60 -31.84 15.64 17.45
C ASP A 60 -30.49 15.05 17.88
N HIS A 61 -29.84 15.67 18.88
CA HIS A 61 -29.29 15.01 20.08
C HIS A 61 -28.38 15.93 20.93
N VAL A 62 -27.85 17.03 20.37
CA VAL A 62 -27.02 18.00 21.12
C VAL A 62 -27.18 19.41 20.53
N GLU A 63 -28.02 20.25 21.13
CA GLU A 63 -28.26 21.64 20.66
C GLU A 63 -26.95 22.43 20.48
N ASN A 64 -25.97 22.21 21.37
CA ASN A 64 -24.67 22.89 21.33
C ASN A 64 -23.83 22.56 20.10
N LEU A 65 -23.85 21.33 19.59
CA LEU A 65 -23.09 20.97 18.38
C LEU A 65 -23.79 21.48 17.12
N HIS A 66 -25.13 21.42 17.10
CA HIS A 66 -25.90 22.00 15.99
C HIS A 66 -25.64 23.50 15.85
N ALA A 67 -25.59 24.23 16.97
CA ALA A 67 -25.24 25.65 16.96
C ALA A 67 -23.86 25.91 16.31
N LEU A 68 -22.87 25.05 16.59
CA LEU A 68 -21.53 25.12 15.99
C LEU A 68 -21.55 24.84 14.48
N HIS A 69 -22.37 23.91 14.00
CA HIS A 69 -22.38 23.48 12.59
C HIS A 69 -23.48 24.11 11.73
N ASN A 70 -24.30 25.02 12.26
CA ASN A 70 -25.38 25.67 11.50
C ASN A 70 -24.89 26.42 10.24
N HIS A 71 -23.66 26.92 10.24
CA HIS A 71 -23.06 27.60 9.09
C HIS A 71 -22.68 26.65 7.94
N LYS A 72 -22.70 25.34 8.18
CA LYS A 72 -22.41 24.28 7.18
C LYS A 72 -23.63 23.89 6.33
N ALA A 73 -24.80 24.47 6.63
CA ALA A 73 -26.02 24.20 5.88
C ALA A 73 -25.89 24.71 4.43
N GLY A 74 -26.14 23.83 3.46
CA GLY A 74 -26.09 24.16 2.02
C GLY A 74 -24.82 23.71 1.29
N THR A 75 -23.79 23.24 2.01
CA THR A 75 -22.60 22.65 1.39
C THR A 75 -22.93 21.25 0.83
N PRO A 76 -22.69 20.98 -0.47
CA PRO A 76 -22.99 19.69 -1.08
C PRO A 76 -22.06 18.58 -0.56
N THR A 77 -22.57 17.34 -0.48
CA THR A 77 -21.78 16.13 -0.20
C THR A 77 -21.43 15.37 -1.50
N MET A 78 -20.72 14.25 -1.40
CA MET A 78 -20.18 13.42 -2.51
C MET A 78 -19.00 14.01 -3.27
N GLY A 79 -18.31 15.00 -2.70
CA GLY A 79 -17.11 15.58 -3.29
C GLY A 79 -15.96 14.59 -3.46
N GLY A 80 -15.98 13.48 -2.71
CA GLY A 80 -15.04 12.37 -2.88
C GLY A 80 -14.98 11.81 -4.31
N ALA A 81 -16.06 11.92 -5.09
CA ALA A 81 -16.05 11.55 -6.50
C ALA A 81 -14.98 12.31 -7.31
N LEU A 82 -14.68 13.56 -6.94
CA LEU A 82 -13.60 14.34 -7.55
C LEU A 82 -12.24 13.68 -7.35
N ILE A 83 -11.97 13.21 -6.11
CA ILE A 83 -10.71 12.55 -5.76
C ILE A 83 -10.53 11.30 -6.63
N ILE A 84 -11.56 10.45 -6.70
CA ILE A 84 -11.49 9.17 -7.40
C ILE A 84 -11.32 9.36 -8.90
N VAL A 85 -12.14 10.21 -9.52
CA VAL A 85 -12.06 10.46 -10.97
C VAL A 85 -10.72 11.09 -11.34
N ALA A 86 -10.26 12.10 -10.59
CA ALA A 86 -8.98 12.74 -10.86
C ALA A 86 -7.80 11.77 -10.70
N ALA A 87 -7.80 10.96 -9.64
CA ALA A 87 -6.75 9.96 -9.40
C ALA A 87 -6.74 8.89 -10.49
N VAL A 88 -7.88 8.28 -10.83
CA VAL A 88 -7.97 7.23 -11.87
C VAL A 88 -7.58 7.76 -13.24
N CYS A 89 -8.04 8.96 -13.63
CA CYS A 89 -7.62 9.59 -14.88
C CYS A 89 -6.11 9.86 -14.90
N SER A 90 -5.54 10.32 -13.79
CA SER A 90 -4.11 10.54 -13.68
C SER A 90 -3.31 9.23 -13.78
N LEU A 91 -3.79 8.16 -13.15
CA LEU A 91 -3.17 6.83 -13.23
C LEU A 91 -3.18 6.32 -14.67
N PHE A 92 -4.32 6.37 -15.35
CA PHE A 92 -4.41 5.97 -16.76
C PHE A 92 -3.37 6.65 -17.67
N LEU A 93 -2.99 7.89 -17.35
CA LEU A 93 -1.96 8.62 -18.08
C LEU A 93 -0.55 8.14 -17.74
N TRP A 94 -0.23 8.05 -16.45
CA TRP A 94 1.14 7.95 -15.93
C TRP A 94 1.57 6.58 -15.43
N SER A 95 0.64 5.67 -15.15
CA SER A 95 0.92 4.34 -14.60
C SER A 95 1.08 3.27 -15.71
N ASP A 96 1.62 2.11 -15.33
CA ASP A 96 1.61 0.90 -16.16
C ASP A 96 0.33 0.10 -15.86
N PRO A 97 -0.68 0.09 -16.75
CA PRO A 97 -1.95 -0.58 -16.52
C PRO A 97 -1.84 -2.11 -16.43
N PHE A 98 -0.73 -2.71 -16.88
CA PHE A 98 -0.51 -4.15 -16.75
C PHE A 98 0.13 -4.55 -15.41
N ASN A 99 0.55 -3.58 -14.60
CA ASN A 99 1.03 -3.89 -13.25
C ASN A 99 -0.12 -4.41 -12.38
N ARG A 100 0.07 -5.62 -11.87
CA ARG A 100 -0.92 -6.37 -11.10
C ARG A 100 -1.32 -5.65 -9.80
N LEU A 101 -0.33 -5.15 -9.05
CA LEU A 101 -0.59 -4.51 -7.76
C LEU A 101 -1.34 -3.18 -7.93
N LEU A 102 -0.99 -2.41 -8.95
CA LEU A 102 -1.72 -1.20 -9.32
C LEU A 102 -3.18 -1.51 -9.69
N ALA A 103 -3.41 -2.53 -10.53
CA ALA A 103 -4.75 -2.92 -10.95
C ALA A 103 -5.62 -3.30 -9.74
N VAL A 104 -5.06 -4.08 -8.82
CA VAL A 104 -5.72 -4.47 -7.57
C VAL A 104 -6.00 -3.25 -6.68
N ALA A 105 -5.02 -2.36 -6.47
CA ALA A 105 -5.20 -1.15 -5.68
C ALA A 105 -6.29 -0.24 -6.25
N THR A 106 -6.30 -0.06 -7.57
CA THR A 106 -7.30 0.76 -8.28
C THR A 106 -8.68 0.11 -8.23
N ALA A 107 -8.77 -1.22 -8.33
CA ALA A 107 -10.02 -1.95 -8.20
C ALA A 107 -10.63 -1.81 -6.80
N VAL A 108 -9.82 -1.95 -5.73
CA VAL A 108 -10.27 -1.76 -4.35
C VAL A 108 -10.72 -0.32 -4.10
N LEU A 109 -9.95 0.66 -4.60
CA LEU A 109 -10.31 2.08 -4.56
C LEU A 109 -11.69 2.31 -5.19
N CYS A 110 -11.90 1.85 -6.42
CA CYS A 110 -13.16 2.03 -7.14
C CYS A 110 -14.32 1.28 -6.48
N ALA A 111 -14.09 0.08 -5.97
CA ALA A 111 -15.12 -0.72 -5.31
C ALA A 111 -15.61 -0.06 -4.00
N LEU A 112 -14.70 0.46 -3.17
CA LEU A 112 -15.07 1.17 -1.95
C LEU A 112 -15.67 2.54 -2.22
N ALA A 113 -15.17 3.24 -3.24
CA ALA A 113 -15.81 4.46 -3.74
C ALA A 113 -17.25 4.20 -4.19
N LEU A 114 -17.50 3.08 -4.88
CA LEU A 114 -18.85 2.70 -5.31
C LEU A 114 -19.76 2.40 -4.11
N VAL A 115 -19.28 1.67 -3.10
CA VAL A 115 -20.04 1.44 -1.86
C VAL A 115 -20.43 2.76 -1.21
N GLY A 116 -19.47 3.69 -1.08
CA GLY A 116 -19.73 5.01 -0.51
C GLY A 116 -20.65 5.88 -1.36
N PHE A 117 -20.50 5.85 -2.68
CA PHE A 117 -21.37 6.55 -3.62
C PHE A 117 -22.81 6.05 -3.55
N ILE A 118 -23.02 4.74 -3.45
CA ILE A 118 -24.35 4.16 -3.27
C ILE A 118 -24.96 4.61 -1.94
N ASP A 119 -24.17 4.66 -0.86
CA ASP A 119 -24.64 5.15 0.45
C ASP A 119 -25.10 6.60 0.37
N ASP A 120 -24.22 7.48 -0.11
CA ASP A 120 -24.48 8.91 -0.26
C ASP A 120 -25.70 9.13 -1.17
N TYR A 121 -25.72 8.51 -2.36
CA TYR A 121 -26.80 8.67 -3.34
C TYR A 121 -28.16 8.23 -2.79
N ILE A 122 -28.21 7.10 -2.08
CA ILE A 122 -29.45 6.62 -1.44
C ILE A 122 -29.90 7.59 -0.33
N GLY A 123 -28.97 8.07 0.49
CA GLY A 123 -29.26 9.04 1.55
C GLY A 123 -29.88 10.32 1.00
N LEU A 124 -29.36 10.79 -0.14
CA LEU A 124 -29.87 11.99 -0.82
C LEU A 124 -31.24 11.73 -1.46
N ARG A 125 -31.40 10.64 -2.22
CA ARG A 125 -32.65 10.32 -2.92
C ARG A 125 -33.83 10.11 -1.97
N ARG A 126 -33.58 9.54 -0.80
CA ARG A 126 -34.65 9.22 0.18
C ARG A 126 -35.09 10.43 1.01
N LYS A 127 -34.46 11.60 0.89
CA LYS A 127 -34.69 12.81 1.73
C LYS A 127 -34.75 12.52 3.24
N ARG A 128 -34.15 11.42 3.65
CA ARG A 128 -33.94 10.99 5.02
C ARG A 128 -32.43 10.83 5.09
N ASN A 129 -31.75 11.48 6.04
CA ASN A 129 -30.30 11.35 6.29
C ASN A 129 -29.94 9.92 6.78
N ARG A 130 -30.40 8.89 6.09
CA ARG A 130 -30.17 7.47 6.30
C ARG A 130 -29.82 6.90 4.93
N GLY A 131 -28.53 6.71 4.70
CA GLY A 131 -27.99 6.01 3.54
C GLY A 131 -28.32 4.52 3.56
N LEU A 132 -27.34 3.68 3.22
CA LEU A 132 -27.47 2.24 3.38
C LEU A 132 -27.66 1.88 4.86
N SER A 133 -28.23 0.70 5.09
CA SER A 133 -28.16 0.12 6.43
C SER A 133 -26.69 -0.16 6.77
N ALA A 134 -26.32 0.00 8.04
CA ALA A 134 -24.97 -0.35 8.50
C ALA A 134 -24.57 -1.76 8.05
N LYS A 135 -25.50 -2.72 8.11
CA LYS A 135 -25.28 -4.09 7.62
C LYS A 135 -24.87 -4.12 6.14
N ALA A 136 -25.62 -3.46 5.26
CA ALA A 136 -25.32 -3.44 3.83
C ALA A 136 -23.98 -2.74 3.51
N LYS A 137 -23.69 -1.63 4.19
CA LYS A 137 -22.41 -0.91 4.05
C LYS A 137 -21.23 -1.81 4.46
N PHE A 138 -21.34 -2.49 5.61
CA PHE A 138 -20.34 -3.46 6.08
C PHE A 138 -20.21 -4.66 5.15
N THR A 139 -21.31 -5.22 4.64
CA THR A 139 -21.29 -6.34 3.69
C THR A 139 -20.49 -5.99 2.43
N GLY A 140 -20.69 -4.78 1.86
CA GLY A 140 -19.92 -4.32 0.71
C GLY A 140 -18.41 -4.27 0.99
N GLN A 141 -18.01 -3.70 2.13
CA GLN A 141 -16.60 -3.62 2.51
C GLN A 141 -15.98 -5.01 2.81
N ILE A 142 -16.72 -5.89 3.50
CA ILE A 142 -16.28 -7.26 3.79
C ILE A 142 -16.11 -8.05 2.49
N LEU A 143 -17.00 -7.88 1.52
CA LEU A 143 -16.88 -8.51 0.21
C LEU A 143 -15.60 -8.06 -0.50
N VAL A 144 -15.35 -6.74 -0.55
CA VAL A 144 -14.11 -6.19 -1.15
C VAL A 144 -12.87 -6.74 -0.46
N GLY A 145 -12.83 -6.72 0.88
CA GLY A 145 -11.71 -7.27 1.66
C GLY A 145 -11.53 -8.78 1.47
N SER A 146 -12.62 -9.53 1.32
CA SER A 146 -12.59 -10.99 1.14
C SER A 146 -12.08 -11.36 -0.26
N VAL A 147 -12.51 -10.63 -1.29
CA VAL A 147 -12.00 -10.79 -2.66
C VAL A 147 -10.51 -10.45 -2.72
N LEU A 148 -10.09 -9.33 -2.11
CA LEU A 148 -8.67 -8.97 -2.02
C LEU A 148 -7.86 -10.04 -1.27
N GLY A 149 -8.32 -10.45 -0.09
CA GLY A 149 -7.63 -11.43 0.74
C GLY A 149 -7.50 -12.79 0.05
N ALA A 150 -8.57 -13.28 -0.58
CA ALA A 150 -8.54 -14.52 -1.34
C ALA A 150 -7.61 -14.41 -2.55
N TYR A 151 -7.67 -13.29 -3.28
CA TYR A 151 -6.77 -13.03 -4.39
C TYR A 151 -5.30 -13.10 -3.94
N LEU A 152 -4.94 -12.41 -2.86
CA LEU A 152 -3.57 -12.37 -2.33
C LEU A 152 -3.11 -13.70 -1.74
N TYR A 153 -4.03 -14.51 -1.21
CA TYR A 153 -3.74 -15.86 -0.73
C TYR A 153 -3.33 -16.80 -1.87
N PHE A 154 -3.98 -16.71 -3.04
CA PHE A 154 -3.61 -17.51 -4.21
C PHE A 154 -2.53 -16.86 -5.08
N THR A 155 -2.32 -15.55 -4.91
CA THR A 155 -1.47 -14.71 -5.77
C THR A 155 -0.53 -13.88 -4.90
N PRO A 156 0.61 -14.44 -4.47
CA PRO A 156 1.54 -13.77 -3.56
C PRO A 156 2.03 -12.42 -4.07
N VAL A 157 2.06 -11.43 -3.17
CA VAL A 157 2.61 -10.08 -3.40
C VAL A 157 4.13 -10.09 -3.36
N THR A 158 4.70 -10.95 -2.50
CA THR A 158 6.14 -11.10 -2.35
C THR A 158 6.66 -11.98 -3.45
N ALA A 159 7.53 -11.44 -4.32
CA ALA A 159 8.44 -12.27 -5.06
C ALA A 159 9.37 -12.96 -4.05
N ASP A 160 9.71 -14.23 -4.29
CA ASP A 160 10.93 -14.77 -3.70
C ASP A 160 12.05 -13.78 -3.99
N ARG A 161 12.84 -13.39 -2.97
CA ARG A 161 14.00 -12.53 -3.22
C ARG A 161 14.82 -13.20 -4.33
N PRO A 162 14.96 -12.55 -5.51
CA PRO A 162 15.61 -13.19 -6.66
C PRO A 162 17.10 -13.43 -6.36
N LEU A 163 17.68 -12.61 -5.49
CA LEU A 163 19.08 -12.68 -5.09
C LEU A 163 19.26 -13.28 -3.69
N LEU A 164 20.42 -13.88 -3.48
CA LEU A 164 20.87 -14.39 -2.18
C LEU A 164 21.24 -13.22 -1.26
N ALA A 165 20.81 -13.30 0.00
CA ALA A 165 21.28 -12.47 1.10
C ALA A 165 22.25 -13.24 2.01
N LEU A 166 22.99 -12.54 2.87
CA LEU A 166 23.93 -13.16 3.83
C LEU A 166 23.27 -14.22 4.71
N GLY A 167 21.98 -14.04 5.03
CA GLY A 167 21.21 -14.99 5.85
C GLY A 167 20.65 -16.18 5.08
N ASP A 168 20.76 -16.21 3.75
CA ASP A 168 20.33 -17.35 2.93
C ASP A 168 21.39 -18.46 2.89
N VAL A 169 22.66 -18.14 3.18
CA VAL A 169 23.74 -19.11 3.31
C VAL A 169 23.73 -19.69 4.73
N ARG A 170 23.36 -20.97 4.86
CA ARG A 170 23.30 -21.70 6.13
C ARG A 170 24.68 -22.10 6.62
N ASP A 171 25.55 -22.51 5.70
CA ASP A 171 26.88 -23.00 5.99
C ASP A 171 27.88 -22.46 4.96
N TRP A 172 28.74 -21.55 5.43
CA TRP A 172 29.77 -20.92 4.61
C TRP A 172 30.94 -21.85 4.27
N ALA A 173 31.23 -22.85 5.11
CA ALA A 173 32.27 -23.84 4.84
C ALA A 173 31.80 -24.82 3.76
N ALA A 174 30.53 -25.26 3.85
CA ALA A 174 29.91 -26.08 2.81
C ALA A 174 29.80 -25.31 1.48
N LEU A 175 29.48 -24.01 1.50
CA LEU A 175 29.51 -23.17 0.31
C LEU A 175 30.90 -23.16 -0.33
N ALA A 176 31.95 -22.93 0.47
CA ALA A 176 33.32 -22.92 -0.03
C ALA A 176 33.72 -24.28 -0.63
N ALA A 177 33.32 -25.40 -0.02
CA ALA A 177 33.56 -26.73 -0.58
C ALA A 177 32.88 -26.92 -1.94
N VAL A 178 31.58 -26.59 -2.06
CA VAL A 178 30.83 -26.70 -3.33
C VAL A 178 31.47 -25.87 -4.45
N MET A 179 32.01 -24.70 -4.11
CA MET A 179 32.66 -23.81 -5.09
C MET A 179 34.06 -24.32 -5.48
N ARG A 180 34.83 -24.86 -4.53
CA ARG A 180 36.21 -25.33 -4.76
C ARG A 180 36.28 -26.70 -5.42
N ASP A 181 35.33 -27.59 -5.12
CA ASP A 181 35.30 -28.95 -5.66
C ASP A 181 34.77 -28.99 -7.10
N GLY A 182 34.42 -27.82 -7.68
CA GLY A 182 33.95 -27.70 -9.05
C GLY A 182 32.56 -28.28 -9.29
N ALA A 183 31.85 -28.72 -8.24
CA ALA A 183 30.53 -29.34 -8.36
C ALA A 183 29.50 -28.42 -9.02
N LEU A 184 29.53 -27.12 -8.70
CA LEU A 184 28.67 -26.14 -9.36
C LEU A 184 29.13 -25.84 -10.78
N ALA A 185 30.45 -25.74 -11.00
CA ALA A 185 31.02 -25.48 -12.33
C ALA A 185 30.73 -26.63 -13.31
N ALA A 186 30.71 -27.88 -12.85
CA ALA A 186 30.35 -29.04 -13.65
C ALA A 186 28.89 -28.97 -14.14
N ARG A 187 27.96 -28.46 -13.31
CA ARG A 187 26.56 -28.25 -13.68
C ARG A 187 26.33 -27.01 -14.53
N CYS A 188 27.24 -26.03 -14.46
CA CYS A 188 27.15 -24.78 -15.20
C CYS A 188 28.53 -24.37 -15.75
N PRO A 189 28.99 -24.97 -16.87
CA PRO A 189 30.30 -24.65 -17.45
C PRO A 189 30.46 -23.17 -17.81
N LYS A 190 29.36 -22.50 -18.16
CA LYS A 190 29.32 -21.05 -18.44
C LYS A 190 29.67 -20.19 -17.21
N ALA A 191 29.57 -20.75 -16.00
CA ALA A 191 29.87 -20.10 -14.74
C ALA A 191 31.36 -20.04 -14.41
N GLN A 192 32.18 -20.88 -15.04
CA GLN A 192 33.51 -21.19 -14.53
C GLN A 192 34.41 -19.95 -14.39
N HIS A 193 34.46 -19.12 -15.43
CA HIS A 193 35.21 -17.86 -15.42
C HIS A 193 34.79 -16.87 -14.31
N LEU A 194 33.53 -16.90 -13.85
CA LEU A 194 33.03 -16.03 -12.78
C LEU A 194 33.34 -16.60 -11.39
N LEU A 195 33.45 -17.93 -11.28
CA LEU A 195 33.82 -18.61 -10.05
C LEU A 195 35.34 -18.50 -9.79
N ASP A 196 36.15 -18.44 -10.85
CA ASP A 196 37.61 -18.32 -10.76
C ASP A 196 38.09 -16.93 -10.26
N GLU A 197 37.28 -15.88 -10.41
CA GLU A 197 37.60 -14.52 -9.95
C GLU A 197 37.40 -14.32 -8.44
N ALA A 198 36.65 -15.20 -7.77
CA ALA A 198 36.30 -15.06 -6.35
C ALA A 198 37.10 -16.04 -5.48
N ALA A 199 37.75 -15.51 -4.43
CA ALA A 199 38.34 -16.36 -3.40
C ALA A 199 37.24 -16.91 -2.46
N PHE A 200 37.14 -18.24 -2.35
CA PHE A 200 36.21 -18.92 -1.44
C PHE A 200 36.97 -19.58 -0.27
N PRO A 201 37.41 -18.82 0.74
CA PRO A 201 38.04 -19.40 1.92
C PRO A 201 37.03 -20.27 2.70
N PRO A 202 37.48 -21.34 3.40
CA PRO A 202 36.59 -22.22 4.17
C PRO A 202 35.82 -21.50 5.29
N THR A 203 36.42 -20.45 5.86
CA THR A 203 35.83 -19.66 6.94
C THR A 203 35.93 -18.16 6.59
N PRO A 204 35.03 -17.65 5.74
CA PRO A 204 35.08 -16.26 5.30
C PRO A 204 34.68 -15.31 6.43
N ASP A 205 35.40 -14.19 6.55
CA ASP A 205 35.04 -13.05 7.40
C ASP A 205 33.83 -12.27 6.84
N SER A 206 33.30 -11.28 7.57
CA SER A 206 32.12 -10.52 7.14
C SER A 206 32.29 -9.78 5.81
N THR A 207 33.49 -9.30 5.51
CA THR A 207 33.80 -8.59 4.26
C THR A 207 33.85 -9.57 3.09
N GLN A 208 34.54 -10.69 3.28
CA GLN A 208 34.65 -11.77 2.31
C GLN A 208 33.29 -12.40 2.01
N ARG A 209 32.45 -12.62 3.02
CA ARG A 209 31.06 -13.10 2.83
C ARG A 209 30.26 -12.18 1.91
N THR A 210 30.42 -10.87 2.06
CA THR A 210 29.72 -9.88 1.24
C THR A 210 30.23 -9.89 -0.21
N GLN A 211 31.54 -10.02 -0.42
CA GLN A 211 32.14 -10.15 -1.75
C GLN A 211 31.72 -11.44 -2.47
N ILE A 212 31.77 -12.57 -1.76
CA ILE A 212 31.31 -13.87 -2.25
C ILE A 212 29.84 -13.79 -2.66
N LEU A 213 29.00 -13.19 -1.82
CA LEU A 213 27.58 -13.04 -2.10
C LEU A 213 27.34 -12.15 -3.32
N ALA A 214 28.09 -11.06 -3.47
CA ALA A 214 28.00 -10.19 -4.65
C ALA A 214 28.39 -10.94 -5.94
N ALA A 215 29.43 -11.77 -5.90
CA ALA A 215 29.82 -12.62 -7.02
C ALA A 215 28.74 -13.65 -7.38
N LEU A 216 28.18 -14.34 -6.39
CA LEU A 216 27.08 -15.28 -6.59
C LEU A 216 25.83 -14.60 -7.15
N ASN A 217 25.48 -13.41 -6.66
CA ASN A 217 24.34 -12.66 -7.16
C ASN A 217 24.57 -12.14 -8.58
N ALA A 218 25.78 -11.70 -8.91
CA ALA A 218 26.15 -11.34 -10.28
C ALA A 218 26.01 -12.54 -11.22
N PHE A 219 26.39 -13.72 -10.76
CA PHE A 219 26.24 -14.99 -11.48
C PHE A 219 24.76 -15.36 -11.72
N ILE A 220 23.95 -15.41 -10.66
CA ILE A 220 22.50 -15.69 -10.73
C ILE A 220 21.77 -14.69 -11.65
N SER A 221 22.24 -13.44 -11.71
CA SER A 221 21.60 -12.37 -12.50
C SER A 221 21.93 -12.37 -14.00
N ARG A 222 23.05 -12.98 -14.40
CA ARG A 222 23.63 -12.83 -15.75
C ARG A 222 23.39 -14.02 -16.65
N LEU A 223 23.21 -15.22 -16.09
CA LEU A 223 23.14 -16.47 -16.83
C LEU A 223 21.85 -17.21 -16.49
N ASN A 224 21.21 -17.84 -17.47
CA ASN A 224 20.16 -18.83 -17.20
C ASN A 224 20.85 -20.15 -16.81
N LEU A 225 20.63 -20.62 -15.58
CA LEU A 225 21.31 -21.80 -15.05
C LEU A 225 20.58 -23.09 -15.35
N TYR A 226 19.26 -23.04 -15.57
CA TYR A 226 18.47 -24.24 -15.73
C TYR A 226 18.67 -24.87 -17.11
N ASP A 227 19.13 -26.12 -17.08
CA ASP A 227 19.29 -27.00 -18.24
C ASP A 227 18.90 -28.42 -17.79
N GLU A 228 17.94 -29.04 -18.48
CA GLU A 228 17.41 -30.35 -18.11
C GLU A 228 18.50 -31.43 -18.06
N GLY A 229 19.53 -31.33 -18.91
CA GLY A 229 20.65 -32.27 -18.94
C GLY A 229 21.62 -32.14 -17.77
N ASN A 230 21.75 -30.96 -17.18
CA ASN A 230 22.72 -30.70 -16.09
C ASN A 230 22.10 -30.74 -14.68
N TRP A 231 20.77 -30.70 -14.58
CA TRP A 231 20.04 -30.61 -13.31
C TRP A 231 18.96 -31.68 -13.12
N GLY A 232 18.86 -32.66 -14.03
CA GLY A 232 17.81 -33.70 -14.02
C GLY A 232 17.79 -34.62 -12.80
N ASP A 233 18.89 -34.67 -12.03
CA ASP A 233 19.00 -35.42 -10.76
C ASP A 233 18.53 -34.64 -9.53
N VAL A 234 18.28 -33.32 -9.65
CA VAL A 234 17.84 -32.48 -8.54
C VAL A 234 16.33 -32.58 -8.38
N THR A 235 15.88 -32.85 -7.15
CA THR A 235 14.45 -32.84 -6.83
C THR A 235 13.93 -31.41 -6.74
N LEU A 236 13.37 -30.91 -7.84
CA LEU A 236 12.87 -29.53 -7.93
C LEU A 236 11.65 -29.29 -7.04
N SER A 237 11.63 -28.15 -6.37
CA SER A 237 10.48 -27.65 -5.60
C SER A 237 9.25 -27.44 -6.50
N PRO A 238 8.01 -27.54 -5.95
CA PRO A 238 6.79 -27.29 -6.72
C PRO A 238 6.75 -25.91 -7.37
N PHE A 239 7.34 -24.90 -6.72
CA PHE A 239 7.46 -23.55 -7.23
C PHE A 239 8.35 -23.50 -8.49
N LEU A 240 9.56 -24.07 -8.42
CA LEU A 240 10.48 -24.09 -9.56
C LEU A 240 9.93 -24.89 -10.73
N LYS A 241 9.27 -26.03 -10.46
CA LYS A 241 8.57 -26.81 -11.49
C LYS A 241 7.55 -25.97 -12.25
N LYS A 242 6.68 -25.25 -11.53
CA LYS A 242 5.69 -24.35 -12.15
C LYS A 242 6.35 -23.25 -12.98
N LEU A 243 7.45 -22.68 -12.52
CA LEU A 243 8.17 -21.62 -13.22
C LEU A 243 8.81 -22.11 -14.53
N ILE A 244 9.31 -23.36 -14.54
CA ILE A 244 9.85 -24.04 -15.73
C ILE A 244 8.73 -24.41 -16.70
N GLU A 245 7.66 -25.06 -16.22
CA GLU A 245 6.50 -25.48 -17.02
C GLU A 245 5.82 -24.31 -17.74
N THR A 246 5.77 -23.14 -17.10
CA THR A 246 5.19 -21.92 -17.68
C THR A 246 6.13 -21.21 -18.66
N GLY A 247 7.40 -21.60 -18.73
CA GLY A 247 8.43 -20.98 -19.58
C GLY A 247 8.83 -19.56 -19.19
N GLN A 248 8.31 -19.02 -18.08
CA GLN A 248 8.52 -17.62 -17.68
C GLN A 248 9.99 -17.30 -17.43
N TYR A 249 10.77 -18.26 -16.92
CA TYR A 249 12.19 -18.11 -16.65
C TYR A 249 13.04 -17.82 -17.91
N ALA A 250 12.53 -18.13 -19.10
CA ALA A 250 13.23 -17.88 -20.36
C ALA A 250 12.92 -16.48 -20.95
N THR A 251 11.76 -15.92 -20.63
CA THR A 251 11.26 -14.67 -21.21
C THR A 251 11.35 -13.47 -20.27
N ASP A 252 11.36 -13.71 -18.97
CA ASP A 252 11.43 -12.67 -17.93
C ASP A 252 12.72 -12.82 -17.12
N LYS A 253 13.51 -11.73 -17.09
CA LYS A 253 14.78 -11.67 -16.37
C LYS A 253 14.57 -11.90 -14.87
N GLU A 254 13.52 -11.34 -14.28
CA GLU A 254 13.29 -11.48 -12.83
C GLU A 254 12.88 -12.91 -12.47
N ALA A 255 12.02 -13.52 -13.29
CA ALA A 255 11.69 -14.93 -13.20
C ALA A 255 12.94 -15.82 -13.36
N MET A 256 13.84 -15.50 -14.30
CA MET A 256 15.11 -16.21 -14.48
C MET A 256 15.98 -16.15 -13.22
N VAL A 257 16.20 -14.95 -12.65
CA VAL A 257 17.04 -14.78 -11.46
C VAL A 257 16.44 -15.56 -10.28
N THR A 258 15.12 -15.49 -10.10
CA THR A 258 14.40 -16.27 -9.08
C THR A 258 14.53 -17.78 -9.29
N ALA A 259 14.39 -18.25 -10.53
CA ALA A 259 14.57 -19.66 -10.89
C ALA A 259 15.98 -20.15 -10.54
N ASN A 260 17.00 -19.39 -10.94
CA ASN A 260 18.40 -19.69 -10.68
C ASN A 260 18.69 -19.80 -9.18
N ARG A 261 18.17 -18.86 -8.40
CA ARG A 261 18.36 -18.84 -6.94
C ARG A 261 17.65 -20.00 -6.27
N GLN A 262 16.43 -20.34 -6.70
CA GLN A 262 15.72 -21.52 -6.20
C GLN A 262 16.41 -22.82 -6.61
N LEU A 263 16.92 -22.92 -7.83
CA LEU A 263 17.65 -24.08 -8.34
C LEU A 263 18.89 -24.36 -7.49
N LEU A 264 19.66 -23.33 -7.13
CA LEU A 264 20.79 -23.47 -6.20
C LEU A 264 20.32 -23.97 -4.82
N ALA A 265 19.18 -23.49 -4.33
CA ALA A 265 18.64 -23.89 -3.03
C ALA A 265 18.12 -25.33 -3.02
N ASP A 266 17.48 -25.78 -4.10
CA ASP A 266 16.99 -27.15 -4.27
C ASP A 266 18.15 -28.14 -4.45
N ALA A 267 19.22 -27.73 -5.15
CA ALA A 267 20.40 -28.56 -5.39
C ALA A 267 21.36 -28.66 -4.19
N TYR A 268 21.49 -27.59 -3.40
CA TYR A 268 22.40 -27.53 -2.25
C TYR A 268 21.67 -27.10 -0.97
N PRO A 269 20.72 -27.91 -0.45
CA PRO A 269 19.87 -27.55 0.69
C PRO A 269 20.63 -27.42 2.03
N ALA A 270 21.83 -27.99 2.11
CA ALA A 270 22.74 -27.82 3.25
C ALA A 270 23.46 -26.46 3.22
N VAL A 271 23.64 -25.88 2.03
CA VAL A 271 24.36 -24.62 1.82
C VAL A 271 23.40 -23.44 1.82
N PHE A 272 22.31 -23.55 1.06
CA PHE A 272 21.35 -22.48 0.86
C PHE A 272 20.02 -22.81 1.53
N THR A 273 19.37 -21.76 2.03
CA THR A 273 18.00 -21.86 2.51
C THR A 273 17.06 -22.01 1.32
N SER A 274 16.32 -23.14 1.29
CA SER A 274 15.18 -23.34 0.40
C SER A 274 14.27 -22.14 0.50
N VAL A 275 14.01 -21.49 -0.62
CA VAL A 275 13.04 -20.40 -0.61
C VAL A 275 11.67 -21.03 -0.46
N THR A 276 11.02 -20.69 0.63
CA THR A 276 9.59 -20.94 0.81
C THR A 276 8.96 -19.55 0.88
N PRO A 277 8.42 -19.00 -0.23
CA PRO A 277 7.69 -17.73 -0.22
C PRO A 277 6.34 -17.92 0.45
N ASP A 278 6.32 -18.16 1.75
CA ASP A 278 5.11 -17.91 2.53
C ASP A 278 5.28 -16.68 3.41
N LEU A 279 6.02 -15.67 2.92
CA LEU A 279 5.97 -14.33 3.52
C LEU A 279 4.65 -13.63 3.19
N HIS A 280 3.96 -14.04 2.13
CA HIS A 280 2.74 -13.38 1.69
C HIS A 280 1.61 -13.49 2.71
N THR A 281 1.43 -14.65 3.39
CA THR A 281 0.46 -14.79 4.50
C THR A 281 1.02 -14.50 5.89
N LYS A 282 2.32 -14.20 5.98
CA LYS A 282 2.98 -13.80 7.23
C LYS A 282 2.85 -12.30 7.43
N VAL A 283 2.53 -11.91 8.65
CA VAL A 283 2.45 -10.49 9.04
C VAL A 283 3.70 -10.15 9.84
N GLU A 284 4.44 -9.14 9.39
CA GLU A 284 5.67 -8.68 10.05
C GLU A 284 5.33 -7.80 11.26
N ILE A 285 6.06 -7.99 12.37
CA ILE A 285 5.93 -7.14 13.56
C ILE A 285 6.87 -5.92 13.44
N PRO A 286 6.35 -4.68 13.38
CA PRO A 286 7.19 -3.49 13.27
C PRO A 286 8.16 -3.36 14.44
N GLY A 287 9.43 -3.04 14.15
CA GLY A 287 10.47 -2.83 15.16
C GLY A 287 11.18 -4.10 15.64
N LEU A 288 10.83 -5.29 15.12
CA LEU A 288 11.53 -6.55 15.44
C LEU A 288 12.08 -7.19 14.15
N LYS A 289 13.38 -7.52 14.10
CA LYS A 289 13.98 -8.21 12.95
C LYS A 289 13.37 -9.59 12.75
N LYS A 290 12.85 -9.85 11.55
CA LYS A 290 12.46 -11.20 11.08
C LYS A 290 11.44 -11.91 11.99
N VAL A 291 10.65 -11.16 12.77
CA VAL A 291 9.56 -11.73 13.56
C VAL A 291 8.28 -11.64 12.76
N PHE A 292 7.71 -12.80 12.45
CA PHE A 292 6.53 -12.95 11.61
C PHE A 292 5.44 -13.73 12.32
N ILE A 293 4.20 -13.30 12.14
CA ILE A 293 3.01 -14.02 12.58
C ILE A 293 2.47 -14.80 11.37
N PRO A 294 2.59 -16.14 11.32
CA PRO A 294 2.08 -16.95 10.22
C PRO A 294 0.56 -17.10 10.34
N LEU A 295 -0.20 -16.43 9.48
CA LEU A 295 -1.66 -16.50 9.51
C LEU A 295 -2.23 -17.59 8.58
N GLY A 296 -1.51 -17.98 7.53
CA GLY A 296 -2.02 -18.92 6.53
C GLY A 296 -3.37 -18.44 5.97
N ILE A 297 -4.41 -19.28 6.02
CA ILE A 297 -5.75 -18.90 5.55
C ILE A 297 -6.40 -17.77 6.36
N LEU A 298 -6.01 -17.58 7.62
CA LEU A 298 -6.49 -16.46 8.45
C LEU A 298 -6.00 -15.11 7.92
N TYR A 299 -5.03 -15.09 7.00
CA TYR A 299 -4.62 -13.87 6.31
C TYR A 299 -5.78 -13.22 5.54
N VAL A 300 -6.71 -14.01 4.99
CA VAL A 300 -7.91 -13.47 4.31
C VAL A 300 -8.76 -12.65 5.28
N VAL A 301 -9.00 -13.19 6.48
CA VAL A 301 -9.76 -12.52 7.54
C VAL A 301 -9.02 -11.26 8.02
N PHE A 302 -7.69 -11.34 8.13
CA PHE A 302 -6.87 -10.19 8.50
C PHE A 302 -6.94 -9.07 7.45
N VAL A 303 -6.89 -9.39 6.15
CA VAL A 303 -7.08 -8.40 5.07
C VAL A 303 -8.45 -7.75 5.14
N VAL A 304 -9.52 -8.52 5.40
CA VAL A 304 -10.87 -7.98 5.64
C VAL A 304 -10.86 -6.97 6.79
N LEU A 305 -10.22 -7.32 7.91
CA LEU A 305 -10.11 -6.43 9.07
C LEU A 305 -9.39 -5.14 8.71
N VAL A 306 -8.27 -5.20 8.00
CA VAL A 306 -7.51 -4.02 7.60
C VAL A 306 -8.32 -3.12 6.68
N ILE A 307 -8.98 -3.66 5.65
CA ILE A 307 -9.79 -2.88 4.69
C ILE A 307 -11.01 -2.26 5.37
N VAL A 308 -11.78 -3.05 6.12
CA VAL A 308 -12.97 -2.55 6.83
C VAL A 308 -12.57 -1.55 7.91
N GLY A 309 -11.52 -1.86 8.69
CA GLY A 309 -11.03 -1.01 9.77
C GLY A 309 -10.55 0.36 9.26
N SER A 310 -9.68 0.37 8.25
CA SER A 310 -9.16 1.62 7.67
C SER A 310 -10.26 2.46 7.00
N SER A 311 -11.15 1.85 6.22
CA SER A 311 -12.25 2.55 5.55
C SER A 311 -13.20 3.22 6.55
N ASN A 312 -13.59 2.51 7.62
CA ASN A 312 -14.45 3.09 8.64
C ASN A 312 -13.71 4.08 9.55
N ALA A 313 -12.42 3.90 9.81
CA ALA A 313 -11.65 4.85 10.62
C ALA A 313 -11.54 6.21 9.92
N VAL A 314 -11.27 6.24 8.62
CA VAL A 314 -11.29 7.50 7.83
C VAL A 314 -12.70 8.09 7.78
N ASN A 315 -13.73 7.27 7.58
CA ASN A 315 -15.13 7.72 7.58
C ASN A 315 -15.56 8.34 8.93
N LEU A 316 -15.12 7.78 10.05
CA LEU A 316 -15.37 8.37 11.37
C LEU A 316 -14.63 9.69 11.59
N THR A 317 -13.49 9.90 10.94
CA THR A 317 -12.71 11.14 11.04
C THR A 317 -13.22 12.26 10.12
N ASP A 318 -14.08 11.96 9.15
CA ASP A 318 -14.67 12.92 8.20
C ASP A 318 -15.83 13.72 8.81
N GLY A 319 -15.57 14.38 9.94
CA GLY A 319 -16.54 15.19 10.69
C GLY A 319 -16.25 16.70 10.70
N LEU A 320 -15.05 17.12 10.28
CA LEU A 320 -14.61 18.52 10.20
C LEU A 320 -13.96 18.83 8.85
N ASP A 321 -14.08 20.09 8.43
CA ASP A 321 -13.60 20.63 7.17
C ASP A 321 -12.08 20.40 7.04
N GLY A 322 -11.68 19.59 6.06
CA GLY A 322 -10.28 19.25 5.79
C GLY A 322 -9.66 18.23 6.74
N LEU A 323 -10.33 17.78 7.81
CA LEU A 323 -9.72 16.89 8.80
C LEU A 323 -9.31 15.54 8.20
N ALA A 324 -10.28 14.80 7.65
CA ALA A 324 -10.03 13.48 7.06
C ALA A 324 -9.18 13.56 5.79
N ALA A 325 -9.41 14.57 4.94
CA ALA A 325 -8.63 14.77 3.71
C ALA A 325 -7.14 15.02 4.03
N GLY A 326 -6.84 15.99 4.91
CA GLY A 326 -5.46 16.31 5.27
C GLY A 326 -4.75 15.18 6.01
N ALA A 327 -5.43 14.50 6.94
CA ALA A 327 -4.87 13.32 7.60
C ALA A 327 -4.60 12.18 6.62
N SER A 328 -5.49 11.97 5.63
CA SER A 328 -5.30 10.93 4.61
C SER A 328 -4.11 11.24 3.71
N ILE A 329 -3.91 12.50 3.32
CA ILE A 329 -2.74 12.94 2.54
C ILE A 329 -1.45 12.60 3.29
N ILE A 330 -1.39 12.84 4.60
CA ILE A 330 -0.20 12.53 5.40
C ILE A 330 0.07 11.02 5.44
N SER A 331 -0.95 10.19 5.68
CA SER A 331 -0.78 8.72 5.66
C SER A 331 -0.42 8.19 4.27
N LEU A 332 -1.04 8.73 3.21
CA LEU A 332 -0.72 8.40 1.82
C LEU A 332 0.72 8.78 1.47
N LEU A 333 1.25 9.88 2.02
CA LEU A 333 2.63 10.32 1.78
C LEU A 333 3.61 9.31 2.37
N ALA A 334 3.36 8.87 3.60
CA ALA A 334 4.15 7.83 4.24
C ALA A 334 4.12 6.52 3.43
N TYR A 335 2.93 6.05 3.04
CA TYR A 335 2.80 4.81 2.27
C TYR A 335 3.30 4.91 0.83
N THR A 336 3.26 6.09 0.20
CA THR A 336 3.89 6.33 -1.10
C THR A 336 5.40 6.20 -0.99
N GLY A 337 6.00 6.76 0.06
CA GLY A 337 7.42 6.59 0.37
C GLY A 337 7.77 5.13 0.63
N ILE A 338 6.98 4.42 1.45
CA ILE A 338 7.16 3.00 1.73
C ILE A 338 7.07 2.17 0.45
N ALA A 339 6.06 2.39 -0.40
CA ALA A 339 5.89 1.68 -1.67
C ALA A 339 7.14 1.81 -2.56
N TYR A 340 7.70 3.03 -2.64
CA TYR A 340 8.95 3.24 -3.36
C TYR A 340 10.14 2.51 -2.72
N ILE A 341 10.28 2.57 -1.40
CA ILE A 341 11.36 1.90 -0.65
C ILE A 341 11.31 0.37 -0.84
N VAL A 342 10.13 -0.25 -0.67
CA VAL A 342 9.98 -1.72 -0.78
C VAL A 342 10.09 -2.21 -2.23
N SER A 343 9.90 -1.33 -3.21
CA SER A 343 10.12 -1.64 -4.63
C SER A 343 11.59 -1.64 -5.04
N ARG A 344 12.48 -1.19 -4.16
CA ARG A 344 13.92 -1.11 -4.39
C ARG A 344 14.67 -2.18 -3.60
N ALA A 345 15.43 -3.01 -4.32
CA ALA A 345 16.16 -4.13 -3.71
C ALA A 345 17.22 -3.65 -2.70
N ASP A 346 17.98 -2.61 -3.04
CA ASP A 346 19.02 -2.01 -2.20
C ASP A 346 18.47 -1.44 -0.88
N TRP A 347 17.35 -0.72 -0.95
CA TRP A 347 16.71 -0.16 0.24
C TRP A 347 16.00 -1.22 1.09
N SER A 348 15.34 -2.17 0.45
CA SER A 348 14.67 -3.27 1.15
C SER A 348 15.68 -4.15 1.90
N GLU A 349 16.86 -4.36 1.34
CA GLU A 349 17.95 -5.05 2.00
C GLU A 349 18.50 -4.23 3.18
N TYR A 350 18.81 -2.94 2.96
CA TYR A 350 19.37 -2.05 3.98
C TYR A 350 18.45 -1.90 5.21
N LEU A 351 17.13 -1.81 4.99
CA LEU A 351 16.13 -1.64 6.04
C LEU A 351 15.49 -2.95 6.52
N TYR A 352 15.99 -4.10 6.05
CA TYR A 352 15.44 -5.43 6.37
C TYR A 352 13.94 -5.58 6.06
N LEU A 353 13.44 -4.89 5.03
CA LEU A 353 12.05 -4.95 4.61
C LEU A 353 11.79 -6.12 3.66
N ILE A 354 10.52 -6.50 3.57
CA ILE A 354 10.04 -7.40 2.52
C ILE A 354 10.13 -6.65 1.18
N TYR A 355 10.86 -7.24 0.24
CA TYR A 355 11.01 -6.70 -1.11
C TYR A 355 9.76 -6.99 -1.94
N VAL A 356 9.19 -5.96 -2.56
CA VAL A 356 7.99 -6.04 -3.40
C VAL A 356 8.26 -5.27 -4.71
N PRO A 357 8.85 -5.90 -5.73
CA PRO A 357 9.28 -5.23 -6.97
C PRO A 357 8.16 -4.46 -7.67
N GLU A 358 6.97 -5.06 -7.75
CA GLU A 358 5.80 -4.47 -8.39
C GLU A 358 5.24 -3.22 -7.65
N ALA A 359 5.69 -2.95 -6.42
CA ALA A 359 5.24 -1.79 -5.62
C ALA A 359 5.71 -0.44 -6.17
N SER A 360 6.59 -0.43 -7.17
CA SER A 360 7.02 0.81 -7.84
C SER A 360 5.85 1.57 -8.47
N GLU A 361 4.86 0.86 -9.02
CA GLU A 361 3.63 1.45 -9.55
C GLU A 361 2.65 1.85 -8.43
N LEU A 362 2.76 1.25 -7.23
CA LEU A 362 2.00 1.70 -6.06
C LEU A 362 2.48 3.06 -5.55
N ALA A 363 3.74 3.44 -5.79
CA ALA A 363 4.21 4.80 -5.53
C ALA A 363 3.53 5.82 -6.47
N VAL A 364 3.30 5.45 -7.74
CA VAL A 364 2.54 6.29 -8.68
C VAL A 364 1.07 6.39 -8.27
N PHE A 365 0.47 5.27 -7.84
CA PHE A 365 -0.86 5.22 -7.24
C PHE A 365 -1.00 6.17 -6.04
N GLY A 366 -0.11 6.04 -5.06
CA GLY A 366 -0.10 6.87 -3.86
C GLY A 366 0.08 8.35 -4.21
N ALA A 367 0.97 8.68 -5.15
CA ALA A 367 1.17 10.05 -5.62
C ALA A 367 -0.06 10.65 -6.33
N ALA A 368 -0.75 9.88 -7.18
CA ALA A 368 -2.01 10.32 -7.77
C ALA A 368 -3.07 10.61 -6.70
N MET A 369 -3.19 9.74 -5.69
CA MET A 369 -4.10 9.93 -4.55
C MET A 369 -3.72 11.15 -3.70
N LEU A 370 -2.42 11.40 -3.49
CA LEU A 370 -1.91 12.60 -2.82
C LEU A 370 -2.32 13.87 -3.57
N GLY A 371 -2.06 13.92 -4.88
CA GLY A 371 -2.42 15.06 -5.72
C GLY A 371 -3.92 15.32 -5.75
N ALA A 372 -4.71 14.27 -5.93
CA ALA A 372 -6.17 14.35 -5.90
C ALA A 372 -6.69 14.83 -4.54
N GLY A 373 -6.13 14.31 -3.45
CA GLY A 373 -6.46 14.71 -2.08
C GLY A 373 -6.12 16.17 -1.81
N MET A 374 -4.94 16.65 -2.22
CA MET A 374 -4.56 18.07 -2.12
C MET A 374 -5.48 18.98 -2.94
N GLY A 375 -5.87 18.53 -4.15
CA GLY A 375 -6.78 19.29 -5.01
C GLY A 375 -8.21 19.33 -4.46
N PHE A 376 -8.66 18.26 -3.79
CA PHE A 376 -9.93 18.27 -3.07
C PHE A 376 -9.87 19.15 -1.82
N LEU A 377 -8.78 19.09 -1.06
CA LEU A 377 -8.56 19.90 0.13
C LEU A 377 -8.61 21.40 -0.18
N TRP A 378 -8.24 21.82 -1.39
CA TRP A 378 -8.43 23.20 -1.86
C TRP A 378 -9.86 23.70 -1.67
N PHE A 379 -10.86 22.87 -1.99
CA PHE A 379 -12.29 23.21 -1.86
C PHE A 379 -12.90 22.77 -0.52
N ASN A 380 -12.27 21.84 0.19
CA ASN A 380 -12.79 21.28 1.44
C ASN A 380 -12.18 21.94 2.69
N SER A 381 -11.09 22.69 2.56
CA SER A 381 -10.52 23.47 3.66
C SER A 381 -11.54 24.46 4.23
N HIS A 382 -11.46 24.73 5.53
CA HIS A 382 -12.44 25.57 6.22
C HIS A 382 -12.43 27.03 5.72
N PRO A 383 -13.61 27.62 5.39
CA PRO A 383 -14.93 27.00 5.32
C PRO A 383 -15.15 26.14 4.05
N ALA A 384 -15.65 24.91 4.20
CA ALA A 384 -15.77 23.97 3.09
C ALA A 384 -16.83 24.34 2.03
N GLU A 385 -16.45 24.26 0.76
CA GLU A 385 -17.34 24.41 -0.40
C GLU A 385 -17.99 23.10 -0.85
N VAL A 386 -17.44 21.96 -0.40
CA VAL A 386 -17.91 20.60 -0.67
C VAL A 386 -17.45 19.63 0.42
N PHE A 387 -18.32 18.70 0.81
CA PHE A 387 -18.00 17.60 1.73
C PHE A 387 -17.61 16.34 0.99
N MET A 388 -16.71 15.56 1.59
CA MET A 388 -16.14 14.37 0.98
C MET A 388 -17.21 13.28 0.81
N GLY A 389 -18.02 13.05 1.85
CA GLY A 389 -19.04 12.02 1.87
C GLY A 389 -18.46 10.62 2.04
N ASP A 390 -19.33 9.63 2.11
CA ASP A 390 -18.93 8.22 2.21
C ASP A 390 -18.15 7.77 0.97
N THR A 391 -18.47 8.35 -0.19
CA THR A 391 -17.76 8.11 -1.47
C THR A 391 -16.25 8.29 -1.34
N GLY A 392 -15.81 9.40 -0.74
CA GLY A 392 -14.39 9.70 -0.62
C GLY A 392 -13.74 9.05 0.59
N SER A 393 -14.42 9.07 1.74
CA SER A 393 -13.83 8.62 3.00
C SER A 393 -13.60 7.10 3.04
N LEU A 394 -14.54 6.29 2.54
CA LEU A 394 -14.33 4.84 2.41
C LEU A 394 -13.23 4.51 1.40
N ALA A 395 -13.19 5.25 0.28
CA ALA A 395 -12.20 5.01 -0.76
C ALA A 395 -10.78 5.39 -0.30
N LEU A 396 -10.60 6.52 0.40
CA LEU A 396 -9.32 6.94 0.95
C LEU A 396 -8.83 5.97 2.03
N GLY A 397 -9.69 5.57 2.97
CA GLY A 397 -9.33 4.57 3.97
C GLY A 397 -8.99 3.23 3.32
N GLY A 398 -9.77 2.80 2.34
CA GLY A 398 -9.48 1.64 1.52
C GLY A 398 -8.14 1.70 0.79
N ALA A 399 -7.80 2.84 0.19
CA ALA A 399 -6.53 3.06 -0.49
C ALA A 399 -5.34 2.95 0.47
N ILE A 400 -5.44 3.58 1.65
CA ILE A 400 -4.41 3.51 2.70
C ILE A 400 -4.26 2.06 3.20
N GLY A 401 -5.36 1.38 3.50
CA GLY A 401 -5.34 -0.03 3.93
C GLY A 401 -4.78 -0.96 2.85
N THR A 402 -5.13 -0.72 1.58
CA THR A 402 -4.61 -1.50 0.45
C THR A 402 -3.11 -1.28 0.25
N LEU A 403 -2.63 -0.03 0.34
CA LEU A 403 -1.20 0.25 0.32
C LEU A 403 -0.47 -0.46 1.46
N ALA A 404 -1.03 -0.48 2.67
CA ALA A 404 -0.45 -1.21 3.80
C ALA A 404 -0.30 -2.72 3.50
N ILE A 405 -1.35 -3.34 2.93
CA ILE A 405 -1.37 -4.75 2.55
C ILE A 405 -0.37 -5.05 1.42
N LEU A 406 -0.45 -4.30 0.32
CA LEU A 406 0.34 -4.56 -0.88
C LEU A 406 1.82 -4.17 -0.74
N THR A 407 2.18 -3.35 0.26
CA THR A 407 3.58 -3.09 0.61
C THR A 407 4.10 -4.00 1.72
N LYS A 408 3.28 -4.94 2.21
CA LYS A 408 3.60 -5.84 3.34
C LYS A 408 4.00 -5.09 4.61
N GLN A 409 3.39 -3.93 4.82
CA GLN A 409 3.55 -3.08 6.01
C GLN A 409 2.19 -2.88 6.70
N GLU A 410 1.51 -4.00 7.00
CA GLU A 410 0.12 -4.00 7.48
C GLU A 410 0.01 -3.48 8.92
N LEU A 411 0.83 -3.97 9.85
CA LEU A 411 0.79 -3.52 11.25
C LEU A 411 1.37 -2.11 11.43
N LEU A 412 2.21 -1.66 10.50
CA LEU A 412 2.71 -0.28 10.48
C LEU A 412 1.57 0.73 10.27
N LEU A 413 0.43 0.30 9.74
CA LEU A 413 -0.78 1.11 9.56
C LEU A 413 -1.28 1.68 10.88
N ILE A 414 -1.10 0.95 11.99
CA ILE A 414 -1.49 1.42 13.32
C ILE A 414 -0.72 2.70 13.68
N CYS A 415 0.54 2.79 13.26
CA CYS A 415 1.37 3.98 13.45
C CYS A 415 1.08 5.03 12.36
N VAL A 416 1.13 4.68 11.08
CA VAL A 416 0.93 5.63 9.96
C VAL A 416 -0.45 6.29 10.00
N GLY A 417 -1.48 5.50 10.33
CA GLY A 417 -2.86 5.94 10.50
C GLY A 417 -3.22 6.23 11.95
N GLY A 418 -2.25 6.51 12.83
CA GLY A 418 -2.46 6.63 14.27
C GLY A 418 -3.56 7.61 14.67
N LEU A 419 -3.73 8.71 13.92
CA LEU A 419 -4.86 9.61 14.13
C LEU A 419 -6.22 8.93 13.89
N PHE A 420 -6.39 8.23 12.78
CA PHE A 420 -7.60 7.47 12.46
C PHE A 420 -7.87 6.38 13.50
N VAL A 421 -6.81 5.71 13.98
CA VAL A 421 -6.90 4.71 15.04
C VAL A 421 -7.41 5.33 16.34
N ILE A 422 -6.88 6.49 16.75
CA ILE A 422 -7.33 7.19 17.96
C ILE A 422 -8.79 7.63 17.83
N GLU A 423 -9.18 8.16 16.67
CA GLU A 423 -10.56 8.55 16.39
C GLU A 423 -11.52 7.36 16.48
N ALA A 424 -11.20 6.26 15.79
CA ALA A 424 -11.99 5.03 15.85
C ALA A 424 -12.03 4.42 17.27
N ALA A 425 -10.90 4.40 17.98
CA ALA A 425 -10.81 3.91 19.35
C ALA A 425 -11.68 4.76 20.29
N SER A 426 -11.73 6.08 20.11
CA SER A 426 -12.57 6.96 20.92
C SER A 426 -14.06 6.58 20.80
N VAL A 427 -14.52 6.24 19.59
CA VAL A 427 -15.88 5.78 19.34
C VAL A 427 -16.14 4.43 19.99
N ILE A 428 -15.23 3.46 19.83
CA ILE A 428 -15.35 2.13 20.45
C ILE A 428 -15.43 2.24 21.97
N ILE A 429 -14.54 3.02 22.59
CA ILE A 429 -14.53 3.27 24.04
C ILE A 429 -15.83 3.92 24.50
N GLN A 430 -16.29 4.96 23.80
CA GLN A 430 -17.50 5.68 24.13
C GLN A 430 -18.74 4.77 24.08
N VAL A 431 -18.91 4.02 22.98
CA VAL A 431 -20.06 3.12 22.78
C VAL A 431 -20.03 1.99 23.79
N THR A 432 -18.86 1.40 24.05
CA THR A 432 -18.69 0.31 25.02
C THR A 432 -19.03 0.79 26.43
N SER A 433 -18.50 1.94 26.86
CA SER A 433 -18.80 2.52 28.17
C SER A 433 -20.28 2.86 28.33
N TYR A 434 -20.91 3.43 27.30
CA TYR A 434 -22.33 3.77 27.37
C TYR A 434 -23.22 2.52 27.44
N LYS A 435 -22.90 1.46 26.68
CA LYS A 435 -23.64 0.19 26.72
C LYS A 435 -23.44 -0.59 28.03
N MET A 436 -22.24 -0.58 28.60
CA MET A 436 -21.92 -1.37 29.80
C MET A 436 -22.21 -0.64 31.11
N ARG A 437 -22.00 0.69 31.16
CA ARG A 437 -22.06 1.49 32.40
C ARG A 437 -23.09 2.62 32.36
N GLY A 438 -23.71 2.88 31.20
CA GLY A 438 -24.60 4.04 30.99
C GLY A 438 -23.89 5.39 31.04
N LYS A 439 -22.55 5.42 31.12
CA LYS A 439 -21.75 6.64 31.31
C LYS A 439 -20.91 6.94 30.08
N ARG A 440 -20.91 8.22 29.67
CA ARG A 440 -20.05 8.74 28.61
C ARG A 440 -18.62 8.94 29.14
N VAL A 441 -17.60 8.66 28.33
CA VAL A 441 -16.18 8.88 28.66
C VAL A 441 -15.74 10.25 28.14
N PHE A 442 -16.02 10.50 26.86
CA PHE A 442 -15.80 11.79 26.21
C PHE A 442 -17.12 12.58 26.17
N LYS A 443 -17.02 13.91 26.10
CA LYS A 443 -18.18 14.80 25.87
C LYS A 443 -19.00 14.35 24.65
N MET A 444 -18.28 13.99 23.59
CA MET A 444 -18.81 13.36 22.38
C MET A 444 -17.71 12.51 21.74
N ALA A 445 -18.09 11.46 21.02
CA ALA A 445 -17.19 10.73 20.14
C ALA A 445 -17.70 10.89 18.70
N PRO A 446 -16.81 11.01 17.69
CA PRO A 446 -15.35 10.87 17.76
C PRO A 446 -14.63 12.04 18.48
N LEU A 447 -13.31 11.92 18.66
CA LEU A 447 -12.50 12.76 19.54
C LEU A 447 -12.43 14.22 19.09
N HIS A 448 -12.49 14.51 17.79
CA HIS A 448 -12.53 15.90 17.31
C HIS A 448 -13.73 16.68 17.88
N HIS A 449 -14.93 16.07 17.97
CA HIS A 449 -16.10 16.72 18.57
C HIS A 449 -15.95 16.91 20.09
N HIS A 450 -15.20 16.05 20.78
CA HIS A 450 -14.87 16.27 22.18
C HIS A 450 -14.10 17.58 22.38
N PHE A 451 -13.16 17.89 21.48
CA PHE A 451 -12.39 19.12 21.53
C PHE A 451 -13.20 20.35 21.10
N GLU A 452 -14.07 20.24 20.11
CA GLU A 452 -15.02 21.33 19.76
C GLU A 452 -15.91 21.69 20.96
N LEU A 453 -16.52 20.69 21.61
CA LEU A 453 -17.32 20.90 22.83
C LEU A 453 -16.49 21.29 24.05
N SER A 454 -15.17 21.34 23.93
CA SER A 454 -14.24 21.88 24.92
C SER A 454 -13.75 23.29 24.58
N GLY A 455 -14.34 23.92 23.58
CA GLY A 455 -14.11 25.31 23.22
C GLY A 455 -12.98 25.52 22.21
N TRP A 456 -12.47 24.46 21.56
CA TRP A 456 -11.52 24.63 20.46
C TRP A 456 -12.28 24.98 19.18
N SER A 457 -11.77 25.94 18.42
CA SER A 457 -12.29 26.21 17.08
C SER A 457 -12.00 25.04 16.14
N GLU A 458 -12.88 24.83 15.16
CA GLU A 458 -12.74 23.76 14.17
C GLU A 458 -11.36 23.75 13.51
N SER A 459 -10.91 24.88 12.96
CA SER A 459 -9.58 24.98 12.33
C SER A 459 -8.43 24.65 13.30
N LYS A 460 -8.58 24.96 14.59
CA LYS A 460 -7.58 24.63 15.62
C LYS A 460 -7.54 23.12 15.87
N VAL A 461 -8.69 22.44 15.89
CA VAL A 461 -8.75 20.97 15.98
C VAL A 461 -8.08 20.36 14.75
N VAL A 462 -8.47 20.79 13.55
CA VAL A 462 -7.94 20.28 12.28
C VAL A 462 -6.42 20.38 12.20
N ILE A 463 -5.85 21.58 12.41
CA ILE A 463 -4.40 21.79 12.32
C ILE A 463 -3.65 20.96 13.37
N ARG A 464 -4.16 20.88 14.61
CA ARG A 464 -3.52 20.08 15.67
C ARG A 464 -3.55 18.59 15.34
N PHE A 465 -4.65 18.12 14.77
CA PHE A 465 -4.81 16.72 14.37
C PHE A 465 -3.91 16.38 13.18
N TRP A 466 -3.69 17.31 12.25
CA TRP A 466 -2.69 17.15 11.19
C TRP A 466 -1.26 17.09 11.75
N ILE A 467 -0.91 17.92 12.73
CA ILE A 467 0.40 17.83 13.41
C ILE A 467 0.56 16.43 14.04
N ILE A 468 -0.47 15.92 14.72
CA ILE A 468 -0.45 14.58 15.31
C ILE A 468 -0.30 13.51 14.23
N ALA A 469 -1.06 13.59 13.13
CA ALA A 469 -0.94 12.65 12.01
C ALA A 469 0.47 12.67 11.40
N LEU A 470 1.09 13.85 11.26
CA LEU A 470 2.45 13.99 10.75
C LEU A 470 3.47 13.37 11.69
N LEU A 471 3.34 13.58 13.01
CA LEU A 471 4.22 12.95 14.00
C LEU A 471 4.11 11.41 13.95
N PHE A 472 2.89 10.88 13.82
CA PHE A 472 2.64 9.46 13.64
C PHE A 472 3.30 8.89 12.37
N ALA A 473 3.16 9.61 11.24
CA ALA A 473 3.81 9.25 9.99
C ALA A 473 5.34 9.26 10.11
N LEU A 474 5.94 10.30 10.69
CA LEU A 474 7.39 10.39 10.88
C LEU A 474 7.92 9.31 11.84
N LEU A 475 7.21 9.06 12.95
CA LEU A 475 7.55 8.00 13.89
C LEU A 475 7.53 6.63 13.19
N SER A 476 6.53 6.37 12.36
CA SER A 476 6.42 5.12 11.60
C SER A 476 7.62 4.88 10.68
N LEU A 477 8.12 5.92 10.00
CA LEU A 477 9.33 5.82 9.17
C LEU A 477 10.58 5.53 10.03
N GLY A 478 10.67 6.11 11.23
CA GLY A 478 11.71 5.77 12.20
C GLY A 478 11.71 4.29 12.60
N THR A 479 10.53 3.67 12.74
CA THR A 479 10.43 2.24 13.08
C THR A 479 10.94 1.30 11.97
N LEU A 480 11.09 1.77 10.73
CA LEU A 480 11.68 0.97 9.65
C LEU A 480 13.16 0.68 9.92
N LYS A 481 13.88 1.60 10.55
CA LYS A 481 15.33 1.46 10.84
C LYS A 481 15.62 0.86 12.21
N LEU A 482 14.66 0.89 13.13
CA LEU A 482 14.78 0.24 14.44
C LEU A 482 14.70 -1.29 14.35
N ARG A 483 14.51 -1.83 13.14
CA ARG A 483 14.56 -3.25 12.87
C ARG A 483 15.98 -3.71 13.07
#